data_AF-A0A938GD27-F1
#
_entry.id   AF-A0A938GD27-F1
#
_cell.length_a   1.000
_cell.length_b   1.000
_cell.length_c   1.000
_cell.angle_alpha   90.00
_cell.angle_beta   90.00
_cell.angle_gamma   90.00
#
_symmetry.space_group_name_H-M   'P 1'
#
loop_
_entity.id
_entity.type
_entity.pdbx_description
1 polymer ?
#
loop_
_entity_poly.entity_id
_entity_poly.type
_entity_poly.pdbx_seq_one_letter_code
_entity_poly.pdbx_strand_id
1 'polypeptide(L)'
;MKSPNFLASRRTFIRTMSAMPWLAIFVVEDTIGKVQAAVGKSPKGNIYTRIGVRPLINARGTWTYLSGSLELPEVRETKAQAAMHFVDMFELQRAVGKRLAELSGAESGMVTSGAAGAMAAATAACIAGTDPAKVWQLPDTTGLKQRHDSR
;
A
#
# COMPACT_ATOMS: atom_id res chain seq x y z
N MET A 1 45.10 3.21 59.77
CA MET A 1 44.28 2.31 58.94
C MET A 1 42.94 2.08 59.64
N LYS A 2 41.86 2.73 59.18
CA LYS A 2 40.45 2.44 59.55
C LYS A 2 39.63 2.60 58.27
N SER A 3 38.91 1.55 57.87
CA SER A 3 38.09 1.52 56.66
C SER A 3 36.89 2.48 56.79
N PRO A 4 36.56 3.27 55.76
CA PRO A 4 35.37 4.11 55.79
C PRO A 4 34.14 3.24 55.50
N ASN A 5 33.32 2.98 56.53
CA ASN A 5 32.01 2.34 56.38
C ASN A 5 31.02 3.30 55.72
N PHE A 6 31.00 3.28 54.39
CA PHE A 6 30.22 4.17 53.52
C PHE A 6 28.68 4.01 53.67
N LEU A 7 28.20 2.97 54.36
CA LEU A 7 26.77 2.61 54.43
C LEU A 7 26.07 2.90 55.77
N ALA A 8 26.72 3.52 56.76
CA ALA A 8 26.18 3.57 58.13
C ALA A 8 25.33 4.82 58.49
N SER A 9 25.10 5.78 57.58
CA SER A 9 24.41 7.04 57.93
C SER A 9 23.05 7.20 57.26
N ARG A 10 22.00 7.28 58.08
CA ARG A 10 20.62 7.62 57.69
C ARG A 10 20.53 8.91 56.85
N ARG A 11 21.44 9.86 57.08
CA ARG A 11 21.49 11.15 56.36
C ARG A 11 21.98 10.99 54.92
N THR A 12 22.92 10.07 54.69
CA THR A 12 23.37 9.70 53.34
C THR A 12 22.29 8.92 52.60
N PHE A 13 21.61 7.99 53.28
CA PHE A 13 20.50 7.23 52.70
C PHE A 13 19.36 8.13 52.21
N ILE A 14 18.88 9.07 53.03
CA ILE A 14 17.81 10.00 52.64
C ILE A 14 18.27 10.90 51.49
N ARG A 15 19.51 11.42 51.52
CA ARG A 15 20.06 12.26 50.45
C ARG A 15 20.17 11.52 49.12
N THR A 16 20.62 10.27 49.14
CA THR A 16 20.71 9.44 47.93
C THR A 16 19.32 9.05 47.42
N MET A 17 18.36 8.76 48.31
CA MET A 17 16.98 8.48 47.91
C MET A 17 16.28 9.71 47.30
N SER A 18 16.52 10.90 47.83
CA SER A 18 15.93 12.14 47.28
C SER A 18 16.45 12.53 45.89
N ALA A 19 17.64 12.03 45.49
CA ALA A 19 18.20 12.25 44.16
C ALA A 19 17.81 11.18 43.13
N MET A 20 17.23 10.06 43.59
CA MET A 20 16.87 8.91 42.76
C MET A 20 15.71 9.16 41.77
N PRO A 21 14.67 9.96 42.10
CA PRO A 21 13.61 10.30 41.15
C PRO A 21 14.12 11.08 39.94
N TRP A 22 15.10 11.96 40.14
CA TRP A 22 15.69 12.75 39.06
C TRP A 22 16.54 11.90 38.12
N LEU A 23 17.34 10.96 38.66
CA LEU A 23 18.10 10.00 37.85
C LEU A 23 17.18 9.03 37.08
N ALA A 24 16.06 8.61 37.69
CA ALA A 24 15.07 7.78 37.01
C ALA A 24 14.41 8.50 35.83
N ILE A 25 14.16 9.81 35.94
CA ILE A 25 13.62 10.63 34.83
C ILE A 25 14.60 10.64 33.64
N PHE A 26 15.89 10.87 33.87
CA PHE A 26 16.89 10.85 32.79
C PHE A 26 17.03 9.48 32.11
N VAL A 27 16.93 8.38 32.87
CA VAL A 27 16.95 7.02 32.30
C VAL A 27 15.67 6.74 31.51
N VAL A 28 14.52 7.21 31.98
CA VAL A 28 13.23 7.06 31.28
C VAL A 28 13.20 7.89 30.00
N GLU A 29 13.70 9.13 29.99
CA GLU A 29 13.79 9.96 28.79
C GLU A 29 14.75 9.36 27.74
N ASP A 30 15.93 8.91 28.15
CA ASP A 30 16.90 8.28 27.25
C ASP A 30 16.37 6.94 26.67
N THR A 31 15.66 6.15 27.49
CA THR A 31 15.03 4.91 27.01
C THR A 31 13.82 5.19 26.11
N ILE A 32 13.00 6.20 26.39
CA ILE A 32 11.91 6.64 25.49
C ILE A 32 12.49 7.14 24.15
N GLY A 33 13.55 7.94 24.16
CA GLY A 33 14.21 8.41 22.94
C GLY A 33 14.80 7.26 22.11
N LYS A 34 15.41 6.27 22.78
CA LYS A 34 15.95 5.06 22.13
C LYS A 34 14.84 4.14 21.60
N VAL A 35 13.72 4.00 22.32
CA VAL A 35 12.55 3.24 21.87
C VAL A 35 11.87 3.93 20.69
N GLN A 36 11.69 5.25 20.72
CA GLN A 36 11.17 6.03 19.59
C GLN A 36 12.10 5.92 18.35
N ALA A 37 13.41 5.97 18.56
CA ALA A 37 14.39 5.77 17.49
C ALA A 37 14.42 4.33 16.96
N ALA A 38 14.21 3.32 17.81
CA ALA A 38 14.17 1.91 17.42
C ALA A 38 12.87 1.53 16.70
N VAL A 39 11.72 2.08 17.13
CA VAL A 39 10.42 1.89 16.47
C VAL A 39 10.41 2.52 15.06
N GLY A 40 11.25 3.55 14.81
CA GLY A 40 11.39 4.20 13.51
C GLY A 40 12.43 3.61 12.56
N LYS A 41 13.30 2.70 13.01
CA LYS A 41 14.49 2.29 12.24
C LYS A 41 14.46 0.82 11.87
N SER A 42 13.83 0.52 10.73
CA SER A 42 14.10 -0.74 10.02
C SER A 42 15.61 -0.84 9.71
N PRO A 43 16.30 -1.96 10.00
CA PRO A 43 17.76 -2.10 9.92
C PRO A 43 18.37 -1.93 8.52
N LYS A 44 17.53 -1.91 7.47
CA LYS A 44 17.84 -1.38 6.15
C LYS A 44 16.63 -0.54 5.78
N GLY A 45 16.76 0.78 5.64
CA GLY A 45 15.62 1.65 5.32
C GLY A 45 14.77 1.05 4.21
N ASN A 46 13.44 1.04 4.40
CA ASN A 46 12.52 0.52 3.39
C ASN A 46 12.69 1.30 2.07
N ILE A 47 12.18 0.76 0.96
CA ILE A 47 12.31 1.38 -0.37
C ILE A 47 11.86 2.85 -0.41
N TYR A 48 10.84 3.22 0.36
CA TYR A 48 10.32 4.59 0.46
C TYR A 48 11.27 5.51 1.24
N THR A 49 11.82 5.06 2.37
CA THR A 49 12.77 5.86 3.16
C THR A 49 14.07 6.15 2.40
N ARG A 50 14.48 5.26 1.49
CA ARG A 50 15.64 5.48 0.61
C ARG A 50 15.43 6.63 -0.38
N ILE A 51 14.19 6.89 -0.75
CA ILE A 51 13.80 8.02 -1.63
C ILE A 51 13.23 9.20 -0.83
N GLY A 52 13.45 9.25 0.49
CA GLY A 52 13.00 10.36 1.35
C GLY A 52 11.50 10.36 1.68
N VAL A 53 10.77 9.29 1.36
CA VAL A 53 9.33 9.16 1.63
C VAL A 53 9.11 8.46 2.96
N ARG A 54 8.34 9.09 3.86
CA ARG A 54 8.00 8.56 5.18
C ARG A 54 6.85 7.55 5.10
N PRO A 55 7.04 6.30 5.55
CA PRO A 55 5.95 5.33 5.68
C PRO A 55 4.96 5.73 6.79
N LEU A 56 3.74 5.24 6.69
CA LEU A 56 2.64 5.59 7.60
C LEU A 56 1.78 4.36 7.92
N ILE A 57 1.24 4.33 9.14
CA ILE A 57 0.25 3.34 9.56
C ILE A 57 -1.12 3.91 9.16
N ASN A 58 -1.76 3.31 8.16
CA ASN A 58 -3.07 3.75 7.71
C ASN A 58 -4.19 3.09 8.53
N ALA A 59 -4.79 3.87 9.44
CA ALA A 59 -5.97 3.50 10.23
C ALA A 59 -7.24 4.27 9.82
N ARG A 60 -7.23 4.90 8.62
CA ARG A 60 -8.33 5.75 8.11
C ARG A 60 -9.16 5.06 7.04
N GLY A 61 -8.63 4.00 6.42
CA GLY A 61 -9.27 3.27 5.32
C GLY A 61 -8.65 3.57 3.96
N THR A 62 -9.41 3.37 2.88
CA THR A 62 -8.91 3.32 1.49
C THR A 62 -8.78 4.69 0.83
N TRP A 63 -8.04 5.60 1.46
CA TRP A 63 -7.84 6.94 0.95
C TRP A 63 -6.85 6.97 -0.22
N THR A 64 -7.23 7.56 -1.34
CA THR A 64 -6.46 7.53 -2.59
C THR A 64 -5.05 8.11 -2.44
N TYR A 65 -4.90 9.26 -1.78
CA TYR A 65 -3.57 9.84 -1.58
C TYR A 65 -2.70 9.07 -0.56
N LEU A 66 -3.29 8.10 0.17
CA LEU A 66 -2.58 7.15 1.02
C LEU A 66 -2.31 5.81 0.31
N SER A 67 -2.39 5.77 -1.01
CA SER A 67 -2.18 4.57 -1.84
C SER A 67 -3.26 3.47 -1.69
N GLY A 68 -4.41 3.78 -1.09
CA GLY A 68 -5.52 2.83 -0.97
C GLY A 68 -5.24 1.67 -0.01
N SER A 69 -5.40 0.44 -0.49
CA SER A 69 -5.23 -0.79 0.29
C SER A 69 -3.88 -1.47 0.05
N LEU A 70 -3.38 -2.16 1.07
CA LEU A 70 -2.28 -3.11 0.88
C LEU A 70 -2.81 -4.43 0.33
N GLU A 71 -1.98 -5.09 -0.48
CA GLU A 71 -2.28 -6.41 -1.03
C GLU A 71 -2.13 -7.49 0.04
N LEU A 72 -2.98 -8.50 -0.04
CA LEU A 72 -2.90 -9.68 0.82
C LEU A 72 -1.59 -10.46 0.56
N PRO A 73 -0.99 -11.12 1.58
CA PRO A 73 0.26 -11.86 1.44
C PRO A 73 0.25 -12.88 0.28
N GLU A 74 -0.85 -13.61 0.12
CA GLU A 74 -1.05 -14.61 -0.94
C GLU A 74 -1.05 -14.02 -2.35
N VAL A 75 -1.56 -12.78 -2.52
CA VAL A 75 -1.55 -12.08 -3.81
C VAL A 75 -0.13 -11.64 -4.16
N ARG A 76 0.63 -11.17 -3.17
CA ARG A 76 2.01 -10.72 -3.36
C ARG A 76 2.91 -11.89 -3.81
N GLU A 77 2.74 -13.04 -3.16
CA GLU A 77 3.45 -14.27 -3.52
C GLU A 77 3.07 -14.73 -4.94
N THR A 78 1.78 -14.76 -5.26
CA THR A 78 1.30 -15.15 -6.60
C THR A 78 1.84 -14.24 -7.70
N LYS A 79 1.91 -12.92 -7.47
CA LYS A 79 2.51 -11.99 -8.44
C LYS A 79 4.00 -12.21 -8.63
N ALA A 80 4.73 -12.52 -7.56
CA ALA A 80 6.15 -12.85 -7.66
C ALA A 80 6.37 -14.11 -8.52
N GLN A 81 5.52 -15.13 -8.34
CA GLN A 81 5.56 -16.35 -9.16
C GLN A 81 5.19 -16.05 -10.63
N ALA A 82 4.11 -15.30 -10.86
CA ALA A 82 3.66 -14.95 -12.21
C ALA A 82 4.73 -14.19 -13.02
N ALA A 83 5.55 -13.35 -12.37
CA ALA A 83 6.61 -12.58 -13.01
C ALA A 83 7.74 -13.45 -13.62
N MET A 84 7.76 -14.76 -13.34
CA MET A 84 8.78 -15.70 -13.83
C MET A 84 8.38 -16.42 -15.12
N HIS A 85 7.19 -16.15 -15.67
CA HIS A 85 6.63 -16.88 -16.81
C HIS A 85 6.13 -15.95 -17.91
N PHE A 86 6.26 -16.38 -19.16
CA PHE A 86 5.59 -15.77 -20.30
C PHE A 86 4.32 -16.54 -20.63
N VAL A 87 3.25 -15.83 -20.97
CA VAL A 87 1.94 -16.41 -21.32
C VAL A 87 1.33 -15.67 -22.50
N ASP A 88 0.42 -16.32 -23.22
CA ASP A 88 -0.46 -15.63 -24.17
C ASP A 88 -1.48 -14.78 -23.38
N MET A 89 -1.43 -13.47 -23.59
CA MET A 89 -2.31 -12.51 -22.92
C MET A 89 -3.78 -12.69 -23.30
N PHE A 90 -4.09 -13.16 -24.50
CA PHE A 90 -5.46 -13.45 -24.91
C PHE A 90 -5.99 -14.70 -24.19
N GLU A 91 -5.17 -15.72 -23.99
CA GLU A 91 -5.54 -16.90 -23.22
C GLU A 91 -5.75 -16.54 -21.74
N LEU A 92 -4.84 -15.77 -21.16
CA LEU A 92 -4.97 -15.29 -19.78
C LEU A 92 -6.26 -14.48 -19.57
N GLN A 93 -6.57 -13.53 -20.47
CA GLN A 93 -7.80 -12.75 -20.38
C GLN A 93 -9.05 -13.63 -20.49
N ARG A 94 -9.08 -14.63 -21.38
CA ARG A 94 -10.20 -15.58 -21.48
C ARG A 94 -10.39 -16.38 -20.19
N ALA A 95 -9.30 -16.91 -19.62
CA ALA A 95 -9.34 -17.69 -18.39
C ALA A 95 -9.82 -16.85 -17.19
N VAL A 96 -9.26 -15.65 -17.03
CA VAL A 96 -9.66 -14.73 -15.95
C VAL A 96 -11.10 -14.25 -16.14
N GLY A 97 -11.50 -13.95 -17.38
CA GLY A 97 -12.87 -13.52 -17.69
C GLY A 97 -13.91 -14.57 -17.34
N LYS A 98 -13.64 -15.85 -17.62
CA LYS A 98 -14.48 -16.97 -17.16
C LYS A 98 -14.59 -16.99 -15.64
N ARG A 99 -13.46 -16.85 -14.92
CA ARG A 99 -13.46 -16.83 -13.45
C ARG A 99 -14.24 -15.65 -12.87
N LEU A 100 -14.13 -14.47 -13.49
CA LEU A 100 -14.91 -13.30 -13.08
C LEU A 100 -16.41 -13.53 -13.26
N ALA A 101 -16.83 -14.09 -14.40
CA ALA A 101 -18.22 -14.45 -14.66
C ALA A 101 -18.78 -15.42 -13.61
N GLU A 102 -18.02 -16.46 -13.25
CA GLU A 102 -18.38 -17.40 -12.17
C GLU A 102 -18.56 -16.71 -10.82
N LEU A 103 -17.69 -15.76 -10.49
CA LEU A 103 -17.70 -15.07 -9.19
C LEU A 103 -18.78 -13.99 -9.10
N SER A 104 -19.03 -13.26 -10.18
CA SER A 104 -19.97 -12.13 -10.19
C SER A 104 -21.39 -12.51 -10.63
N GLY A 105 -21.56 -13.69 -11.26
CA GLY A 105 -22.82 -14.10 -11.88
C GLY A 105 -23.15 -13.35 -13.18
N ALA A 106 -22.20 -12.62 -13.74
CA ALA A 106 -22.36 -11.94 -15.03
C ALA A 106 -22.13 -12.91 -16.19
N GLU A 107 -22.65 -12.59 -17.37
CA GLU A 107 -22.43 -13.40 -18.58
C GLU A 107 -20.96 -13.43 -19.02
N SER A 108 -20.21 -12.38 -18.71
CA SER A 108 -18.78 -12.23 -19.04
C SER A 108 -18.10 -11.24 -18.10
N GLY A 109 -16.77 -11.31 -18.03
CA GLY A 109 -15.93 -10.37 -17.28
C GLY A 109 -14.60 -10.14 -17.98
N MET A 110 -13.98 -8.98 -17.72
CA MET A 110 -12.68 -8.59 -18.27
C MET A 110 -11.88 -7.82 -17.23
N VAL A 111 -10.56 -8.03 -17.18
CA VAL A 111 -9.65 -7.21 -16.38
C VAL A 111 -9.13 -6.05 -17.22
N THR A 112 -9.18 -4.84 -16.66
CA THR A 112 -8.66 -3.61 -17.28
C THR A 112 -7.65 -2.93 -16.35
N SER A 113 -7.04 -1.83 -16.79
CA SER A 113 -6.09 -1.04 -15.98
C SER A 113 -6.71 -0.38 -14.75
N GLY A 114 -8.03 -0.30 -14.66
CA GLY A 114 -8.78 0.29 -13.56
C GLY A 114 -10.15 0.78 -14.01
N ALA A 115 -10.96 1.30 -13.08
CA ALA A 115 -12.35 1.70 -13.35
C ALA A 115 -12.48 2.74 -14.48
N ALA A 116 -11.62 3.76 -14.52
CA ALA A 116 -11.62 4.75 -15.59
C ALA A 116 -11.29 4.13 -16.97
N GLY A 117 -10.32 3.21 -17.01
CA GLY A 117 -9.98 2.45 -18.22
C GLY A 117 -11.13 1.57 -18.69
N ALA A 118 -11.81 0.88 -17.75
CA ALA A 118 -13.01 0.11 -18.04
C ALA A 118 -14.13 0.98 -18.63
N MET A 119 -14.39 2.16 -18.07
CA MET A 119 -15.40 3.08 -18.58
C MET A 119 -15.06 3.59 -19.99
N ALA A 120 -13.79 3.93 -20.23
CA ALA A 120 -13.32 4.36 -21.55
C ALA A 120 -13.49 3.22 -22.58
N ALA A 121 -13.06 2.01 -22.24
CA ALA A 121 -13.19 0.84 -23.11
C ALA A 121 -14.66 0.46 -23.37
N ALA A 122 -15.51 0.50 -22.35
CA ALA A 122 -16.94 0.25 -22.49
C ALA A 122 -17.60 1.30 -23.40
N THR A 123 -17.25 2.57 -23.24
CA THR A 123 -17.75 3.66 -24.09
C THR A 123 -17.30 3.48 -25.54
N ALA A 124 -16.02 3.17 -25.76
CA ALA A 124 -15.47 2.85 -27.07
C ALA A 124 -16.20 1.67 -27.73
N ALA A 125 -16.48 0.60 -26.97
CA ALA A 125 -17.23 -0.55 -27.44
C ALA A 125 -18.67 -0.19 -27.84
N CYS A 126 -19.35 0.68 -27.07
CA CYS A 126 -20.68 1.17 -27.43
C CYS A 126 -20.70 2.03 -28.71
N ILE A 127 -19.61 2.76 -29.01
CA ILE A 127 -19.49 3.62 -30.20
C ILE A 127 -19.14 2.79 -31.44
N ALA A 128 -18.11 1.95 -31.36
CA ALA A 128 -17.60 1.17 -32.49
C ALA A 128 -18.42 -0.11 -32.76
N GLY A 129 -19.04 -0.69 -31.73
CA GLY A 129 -19.72 -1.98 -31.81
C GLY A 129 -18.73 -3.12 -32.05
N THR A 130 -19.09 -4.04 -32.96
CA THR A 130 -18.29 -5.23 -33.30
C THR A 130 -17.55 -5.10 -34.63
N ASP A 131 -17.61 -3.93 -35.28
CA ASP A 131 -16.97 -3.68 -36.58
C ASP A 131 -15.47 -3.39 -36.40
N PRO A 132 -14.57 -4.25 -36.91
CA PRO A 132 -13.13 -4.07 -36.76
C PRO A 132 -12.62 -2.75 -37.33
N ALA A 133 -13.18 -2.28 -38.45
CA ALA A 133 -12.73 -1.04 -39.07
C ALA A 133 -13.00 0.16 -38.16
N LYS A 134 -14.15 0.18 -37.49
CA LYS A 134 -14.52 1.23 -36.52
C LYS A 134 -13.70 1.14 -35.24
N VAL A 135 -13.38 -0.06 -34.78
CA VAL A 135 -12.49 -0.25 -33.62
C VAL A 135 -11.10 0.33 -33.91
N TRP A 136 -10.55 0.08 -35.11
CA TRP A 136 -9.27 0.63 -35.53
C TRP A 136 -9.29 2.14 -35.79
N GLN A 137 -10.45 2.72 -36.12
CA GLN A 137 -10.61 4.16 -36.33
C GLN A 137 -10.49 4.96 -35.02
N LEU A 138 -10.89 4.38 -33.89
CA LEU A 138 -10.84 5.07 -32.60
C LEU A 138 -9.41 5.51 -32.24
N PRO A 139 -9.23 6.71 -31.64
CA PRO A 139 -10.26 7.55 -31.02
C PRO A 139 -10.96 8.54 -31.97
N ASP A 140 -10.68 8.52 -33.28
CA ASP A 140 -11.45 9.31 -34.24
C ASP A 140 -12.86 8.75 -34.36
N THR A 141 -13.85 9.62 -34.16
CA THR A 141 -15.28 9.25 -34.14
C THR A 141 -16.04 9.81 -35.34
N THR A 142 -15.33 10.36 -36.33
CA THR A 142 -15.92 10.90 -37.56
C THR A 142 -16.71 9.82 -38.31
N GLY A 143 -17.99 10.06 -38.57
CA GLY A 143 -18.87 9.10 -39.26
C GLY A 143 -19.29 7.88 -38.41
N LEU A 144 -18.90 7.82 -37.13
CA LEU A 144 -19.45 6.85 -36.18
C LEU A 144 -20.78 7.36 -35.62
N LYS A 145 -21.59 6.44 -35.07
CA LYS A 145 -22.91 6.79 -34.52
C LYS A 145 -22.75 7.75 -33.33
N GLN A 146 -23.28 8.97 -33.47
CA GLN A 146 -23.28 9.98 -32.42
C GLN A 146 -24.71 10.35 -32.02
N ARG A 147 -24.91 10.76 -30.77
CA ARG A 147 -26.22 11.21 -30.25
C ARG A 147 -26.74 12.48 -30.94
N HIS A 148 -25.88 13.24 -31.60
CA HIS A 148 -26.24 14.51 -32.23
C HIS A 148 -26.93 14.35 -33.60
N ASP A 149 -26.77 13.22 -34.29
CA ASP A 149 -27.29 12.99 -35.65
C ASP A 149 -28.76 12.55 -35.72
N SER A 150 -29.47 12.50 -34.58
CA SER A 150 -30.86 12.03 -34.50
C SER A 150 -31.87 13.13 -34.14
N ARG A 151 -31.63 14.38 -34.57
CA ARG A 151 -32.58 15.51 -34.53
C ARG A 151 -32.58 16.23 -35.86
#